data_AF-A0A9E0H8W1-F1
#
_entry.id   AF-A0A9E0H8W1-F1
#
_cell.length_a   1.000
_cell.length_b   1.000
_cell.length_c   1.000
_cell.angle_alpha   90.00
_cell.angle_beta   90.00
_cell.angle_gamma   90.00
#
_symmetry.space_group_name_H-M   'P 1'
#
loop_
_entity.id
_entity.type
_entity.pdbx_description
1 polymer ?
#
loop_
_entity_poly.entity_id
_entity_poly.type
_entity_poly.pdbx_seq_one_letter_code
_entity_poly.pdbx_strand_id
1 'polypeptide(L)'
;MRTLAVVVAIAALSTPGLAGPPTAARCDQPPAPAGRGVRAIDWCRAEVGVWGGPLVAGRAEVRLDEPDGQGHDTTITTLRSIDFADVDGDRRPEAMLVLERAHWSAAGVEASRSSDLVIFTVRGGRPHRLTALPIGTPVDDLVVRRGVVTLVSGPDRATTRWRWDRRRQALVERVR
;
A
#
# COMPACT_ATOMS: atom_id res chain seq x y z
N MET A 1 -42.85 16.01 42.35
CA MET A 1 -42.65 14.85 41.46
C MET A 1 -41.78 15.31 40.30
N ARG A 2 -40.54 14.81 40.17
CA ARG A 2 -39.60 15.18 39.09
C ARG A 2 -39.44 13.98 38.16
N THR A 3 -39.88 14.14 36.92
CA THR A 3 -39.76 13.13 35.87
C THR A 3 -38.34 13.17 35.31
N LEU A 4 -37.57 12.10 35.51
CA LEU A 4 -36.25 11.89 34.90
C LEU A 4 -36.45 11.43 33.45
N ALA A 5 -36.09 12.26 32.48
CA ALA A 5 -35.99 11.86 31.09
C ALA A 5 -34.66 11.10 30.91
N VAL A 6 -34.75 9.79 30.71
CA VAL A 6 -33.62 8.95 30.33
C VAL A 6 -33.34 9.18 28.84
N VAL A 7 -32.25 9.88 28.54
CA VAL A 7 -31.73 10.01 27.17
C VAL A 7 -31.00 8.71 26.83
N VAL A 8 -31.66 7.84 26.06
CA VAL A 8 -31.03 6.65 25.48
C VAL A 8 -30.17 7.12 24.30
N ALA A 9 -28.86 7.24 24.51
CA ALA A 9 -27.91 7.43 23.43
C ALA A 9 -27.82 6.13 22.62
N ILE A 10 -28.51 6.09 21.48
CA ILE A 10 -28.36 5.02 20.49
C ILE A 10 -26.95 5.19 19.88
N ALA A 11 -25.99 4.44 20.41
CA ALA A 11 -24.68 4.30 19.77
C ALA A 11 -24.91 3.65 18.41
N ALA A 12 -24.73 4.42 17.34
CA ALA A 12 -24.72 3.91 15.98
C ALA A 12 -23.62 2.84 15.90
N LEU A 13 -24.04 1.57 15.93
CA LEU A 13 -23.19 0.43 15.67
C LEU A 13 -22.69 0.58 14.23
N SER A 14 -21.47 1.08 14.09
CA SER A 14 -20.80 1.18 12.81
C SER A 14 -20.66 -0.24 12.27
N THR A 15 -21.44 -0.56 11.25
CA THR A 15 -21.31 -1.81 10.52
C THR A 15 -19.84 -1.98 10.12
N PRO A 16 -19.25 -3.18 10.30
CA PRO A 16 -18.01 -3.53 9.62
C PRO A 16 -18.15 -3.18 8.14
N GLY A 17 -17.39 -2.21 7.66
CA GLY A 17 -17.26 -2.01 6.23
C GLY A 17 -16.82 -3.34 5.61
N LEU A 18 -17.61 -3.80 4.63
CA LEU A 18 -17.23 -4.88 3.74
C LEU A 18 -15.87 -4.56 3.11
N ALA A 19 -15.10 -5.60 2.83
CA ALA A 19 -13.88 -5.49 2.05
C ALA A 19 -14.21 -4.72 0.75
N GLY A 20 -13.55 -3.58 0.55
CA GLY A 20 -13.67 -2.80 -0.66
C GLY A 20 -12.36 -2.94 -1.43
N PRO A 21 -12.40 -3.03 -2.77
CA PRO A 21 -11.19 -3.14 -3.56
C PRO A 21 -10.26 -1.96 -3.25
N PRO A 22 -8.93 -2.17 -3.27
CA PRO A 22 -7.95 -1.12 -3.05
C PRO A 22 -8.24 0.08 -3.94
N THR A 23 -8.04 1.28 -3.41
CA THR A 23 -8.33 2.49 -4.19
C THR A 23 -7.29 2.65 -5.28
N ALA A 24 -7.67 2.40 -6.54
CA ALA A 24 -6.78 2.50 -7.69
C ALA A 24 -6.06 3.86 -7.70
N ALA A 25 -4.75 3.83 -7.89
CA ALA A 25 -3.95 5.05 -7.96
C ALA A 25 -4.32 5.86 -9.20
N ARG A 26 -4.58 7.16 -9.02
CA ARG A 26 -4.91 8.10 -10.11
C ARG A 26 -3.71 9.00 -10.38
N CYS A 27 -2.78 8.50 -11.18
CA CYS A 27 -1.54 9.19 -11.49
C CYS A 27 -1.60 10.12 -12.71
N ASP A 28 -2.77 10.19 -13.32
CA ASP A 28 -3.17 11.15 -14.37
C ASP A 28 -3.69 12.47 -13.80
N GLN A 29 -3.97 12.53 -12.50
CA GLN A 29 -4.50 13.71 -11.82
C GLN A 29 -3.39 14.53 -11.17
N PRO A 30 -3.45 15.87 -11.20
CA PRO A 30 -2.54 16.70 -10.42
C PRO A 30 -2.69 16.37 -8.93
N PRO A 31 -1.58 16.39 -8.15
CA PRO A 31 -1.64 16.06 -6.73
C PRO A 31 -2.62 17.00 -6.02
N ALA A 32 -3.28 16.46 -4.99
CA ALA A 32 -4.11 17.28 -4.11
C ALA A 32 -3.29 18.48 -3.58
N PRO A 33 -3.93 19.65 -3.35
CA PRO A 33 -3.23 20.85 -2.92
C PRO A 33 -2.37 20.61 -1.67
N ALA A 34 -1.27 21.35 -1.58
CA ALA A 34 -0.25 21.18 -0.55
C ALA A 34 -0.86 21.17 0.87
N GLY A 35 -0.57 20.11 1.61
CA GLY A 35 -1.03 19.89 2.97
C GLY A 35 0.06 19.24 3.82
N ARG A 36 -0.28 18.91 5.07
CA ARG A 36 0.61 18.16 5.97
C ARG A 36 0.13 16.71 6.08
N GLY A 37 1.07 15.77 6.05
CA GLY A 37 0.80 14.34 6.27
C GLY A 37 0.72 13.52 4.98
N VAL A 38 0.42 12.22 5.12
CA VAL A 38 0.52 11.22 4.05
C VAL A 38 -0.34 11.52 2.82
N ARG A 39 -1.48 12.21 2.96
CA ARG A 39 -2.39 12.52 1.85
C ARG A 39 -1.90 13.66 0.97
N ALA A 40 -0.93 14.45 1.45
CA ALA A 40 -0.36 15.57 0.71
C ALA A 40 0.87 15.19 -0.12
N ILE A 41 1.31 13.92 -0.03
CA ILE A 41 2.43 13.41 -0.81
C ILE A 41 1.92 13.03 -2.21
N ASP A 42 2.65 13.47 -3.24
CA ASP A 42 2.49 12.95 -4.60
C ASP A 42 3.09 11.55 -4.70
N TRP A 43 2.32 10.54 -4.29
CA TRP A 43 2.75 9.14 -4.31
C TRP A 43 3.03 8.62 -5.72
N CYS A 44 2.46 9.24 -6.75
CA CYS A 44 2.72 8.90 -8.15
C CYS A 44 4.09 9.40 -8.63
N ARG A 45 4.75 10.27 -7.85
CA ARG A 45 6.13 10.73 -8.08
C ARG A 45 7.09 10.44 -6.92
N ALA A 46 6.61 9.74 -5.89
CA ALA A 46 7.40 9.47 -4.70
C ALA A 46 8.52 8.44 -4.98
N GLU A 47 9.61 8.59 -4.25
CA GLU A 47 10.63 7.55 -4.16
C GLU A 47 10.17 6.50 -3.15
N VAL A 48 9.77 5.33 -3.66
CA VAL A 48 9.19 4.25 -2.84
C VAL A 48 10.21 3.20 -2.40
N GLY A 49 11.46 3.30 -2.86
CA GLY A 49 12.59 2.51 -2.36
C GLY A 49 12.52 1.02 -2.65
N VAL A 50 11.81 0.61 -3.72
CA VAL A 50 11.60 -0.79 -4.11
C VAL A 50 12.10 -1.08 -5.53
N TRP A 51 13.19 -0.45 -5.97
CA TRP A 51 13.81 -0.57 -7.31
C TRP A 51 13.19 0.33 -8.39
N GLY A 52 14.03 1.03 -9.17
CA GLY A 52 13.58 1.93 -10.25
C GLY A 52 13.74 3.42 -10.02
N GLY A 53 14.22 3.83 -8.85
CA GLY A 53 14.25 5.25 -8.50
C GLY A 53 12.84 5.81 -8.24
N PRO A 54 12.61 7.11 -8.44
CA PRO A 54 11.30 7.71 -8.21
C PRO A 54 10.28 7.23 -9.24
N LEU A 55 9.02 7.11 -8.82
CA LEU A 55 7.92 6.90 -9.75
C LEU A 55 7.78 8.13 -10.66
N VAL A 56 7.33 7.91 -11.89
CA VAL A 56 6.92 8.94 -12.84
C VAL A 56 5.52 8.54 -13.30
N ALA A 57 4.51 9.33 -12.89
CA ALA A 57 3.11 9.00 -13.11
C ALA A 57 2.74 7.58 -12.63
N GLY A 58 3.26 7.17 -11.47
CA GLY A 58 2.98 5.87 -10.87
C GLY A 58 3.79 4.71 -11.45
N ARG A 59 4.75 4.98 -12.35
CA ARG A 59 5.58 3.94 -12.97
C ARG A 59 7.06 4.24 -12.80
N ALA A 60 7.86 3.23 -12.50
CA ALA A 60 9.32 3.27 -12.59
C ALA A 60 9.82 2.08 -13.41
N GLU A 61 10.97 2.25 -14.05
CA GLU A 61 11.57 1.25 -14.93
C GLU A 61 13.07 1.18 -14.68
N VAL A 62 13.59 -0.04 -14.52
CA VAL A 62 15.03 -0.33 -14.49
C VAL A 62 15.35 -1.20 -15.68
N ARG A 63 16.40 -0.83 -16.41
CA ARG A 63 17.04 -1.68 -17.40
C ARG A 63 18.31 -2.25 -16.78
N LEU A 64 18.46 -3.56 -16.86
CA LEU A 64 19.63 -4.31 -16.42
C LEU A 64 20.32 -4.80 -17.68
N ASP A 65 21.26 -3.99 -18.18
CA ASP A 65 21.98 -4.31 -19.40
C ASP A 65 22.89 -5.52 -19.18
N GLU A 66 22.89 -6.44 -20.13
CA GLU A 66 23.82 -7.55 -20.15
C GLU A 66 25.25 -7.04 -20.39
N PRO A 67 26.30 -7.73 -19.89
CA PRO A 67 27.68 -7.29 -20.04
C PRO A 67 28.14 -7.10 -21.48
N ASP A 68 27.51 -7.77 -22.45
CA ASP A 68 27.81 -7.69 -23.88
C ASP A 68 27.02 -6.59 -24.62
N GLY A 69 26.11 -5.91 -23.93
CA GLY A 69 25.26 -4.84 -24.46
C GLY A 69 24.21 -5.28 -25.49
N GLN A 70 24.02 -6.58 -25.71
CA GLN A 70 23.10 -7.11 -26.72
C GLN A 70 21.69 -7.42 -26.19
N GLY A 71 21.53 -7.40 -24.87
CA GLY A 71 20.27 -7.63 -24.18
C GLY A 71 20.13 -6.76 -22.94
N HIS A 72 18.90 -6.55 -22.49
CA HIS A 72 18.65 -6.01 -21.17
C HIS A 72 17.38 -6.59 -20.60
N ASP A 73 17.44 -7.06 -19.36
CA ASP A 73 16.24 -7.34 -18.62
C ASP A 73 15.60 -6.02 -18.18
N THR A 74 14.28 -5.97 -18.16
CA THR A 74 13.55 -4.78 -17.72
C THR A 74 12.70 -5.12 -16.52
N THR A 75 12.86 -4.37 -15.43
CA THR A 75 11.94 -4.44 -14.30
C THR A 75 11.09 -3.18 -14.27
N ILE A 76 9.78 -3.37 -14.33
CA ILE A 76 8.78 -2.31 -14.29
C ILE A 76 8.08 -2.38 -12.94
N THR A 77 8.12 -1.28 -12.20
CA THR A 77 7.33 -1.07 -10.98
C THR A 77 6.14 -0.18 -11.29
N THR A 78 4.93 -0.62 -10.97
CA THR A 78 3.69 0.14 -11.17
C THR A 78 2.94 0.27 -9.87
N LEU A 79 2.59 1.50 -9.49
CA LEU A 79 1.70 1.81 -8.38
C LEU A 79 0.26 1.45 -8.77
N ARG A 80 -0.29 0.41 -8.13
CA ARG A 80 -1.64 -0.10 -8.40
C ARG A 80 -2.68 0.61 -7.54
N SER A 81 -2.42 0.75 -6.25
CA SER A 81 -3.34 1.39 -5.33
C SER A 81 -2.63 2.20 -4.25
N ILE A 82 -3.38 3.16 -3.71
CA ILE A 82 -2.97 3.95 -2.56
C ILE A 82 -4.14 3.95 -1.58
N ASP A 83 -3.91 3.39 -0.40
CA ASP A 83 -4.89 3.37 0.67
C ASP A 83 -4.34 4.09 1.91
N PHE A 84 -5.23 4.62 2.74
CA PHE A 84 -4.85 5.41 3.91
C PHE A 84 -5.61 4.94 5.15
N ALA A 85 -4.88 4.50 6.17
CA ALA A 85 -5.46 4.05 7.43
C ALA A 85 -4.48 4.20 8.58
N ASP A 86 -5.01 4.30 9.79
CA ASP A 86 -4.25 4.24 11.03
C ASP A 86 -3.89 2.77 11.35
N VAL A 87 -2.65 2.40 11.06
CA VAL A 87 -2.12 1.04 11.22
C VAL A 87 -1.53 0.86 12.62
N ASP A 88 -0.86 1.88 13.15
CA ASP A 88 -0.14 1.81 14.43
C ASP A 88 -0.97 2.21 15.67
N GLY A 89 -2.14 2.82 15.44
CA GLY A 89 -3.11 3.28 16.42
C GLY A 89 -2.76 4.63 17.06
N ASP A 90 -1.95 5.48 16.42
CA ASP A 90 -1.61 6.83 16.87
C ASP A 90 -2.62 7.91 16.43
N ARG A 91 -3.69 7.50 15.73
CA ARG A 91 -4.74 8.33 15.13
C ARG A 91 -4.28 9.17 13.94
N ARG A 92 -3.11 8.91 13.38
CA ARG A 92 -2.63 9.46 12.12
C ARG A 92 -2.66 8.35 11.08
N PRO A 93 -3.04 8.67 9.83
CA PRO A 93 -3.02 7.66 8.80
C PRO A 93 -1.58 7.44 8.29
N GLU A 94 -1.26 6.18 8.04
CA GLU A 94 -0.19 5.75 7.15
C GLU A 94 -0.71 5.73 5.70
N ALA A 95 0.21 5.82 4.74
CA ALA A 95 -0.05 5.47 3.34
C ALA A 95 0.38 4.03 3.08
N MET A 96 -0.44 3.30 2.34
CA MET A 96 -0.25 1.91 1.97
C MET A 96 -0.27 1.84 0.46
N LEU A 97 0.87 1.51 -0.12
CA LEU A 97 1.07 1.47 -1.55
C LEU A 97 1.18 0.02 -1.98
N VAL A 98 0.25 -0.42 -2.83
CA VAL A 98 0.39 -1.70 -3.54
C VAL A 98 1.18 -1.43 -4.81
N LEU A 99 2.38 -1.99 -4.86
CA LEU A 99 3.27 -1.91 -6.01
C LEU A 99 3.25 -3.26 -6.72
N GLU A 100 3.01 -3.25 -8.03
CA GLU A 100 3.22 -4.42 -8.87
C GLU A 100 4.56 -4.31 -9.57
N ARG A 101 5.31 -5.41 -9.59
CA ARG A 101 6.56 -5.56 -10.31
C ARG A 101 6.39 -6.58 -11.41
N ALA A 102 6.68 -6.18 -12.63
CA ALA A 102 6.79 -7.07 -13.77
C ALA A 102 8.25 -7.10 -14.25
N HIS A 103 8.81 -8.30 -14.35
CA HIS A 103 10.15 -8.51 -14.88
C HIS A 103 10.05 -9.11 -16.28
N TRP A 104 10.76 -8.48 -17.22
CA TRP A 104 10.79 -8.82 -18.63
C TRP A 104 12.21 -9.22 -18.98
N SER A 105 12.34 -10.37 -19.65
CA SER A 105 13.64 -10.79 -20.18
C SER A 105 14.06 -9.92 -21.37
N ALA A 106 15.35 -9.96 -21.71
CA ALA A 106 15.88 -9.34 -22.93
C ALA A 106 15.12 -9.73 -24.23
N ALA A 107 14.46 -10.91 -24.26
CA ALA A 107 13.62 -11.36 -25.36
C ALA A 107 12.23 -10.69 -25.42
N GLY A 108 11.92 -9.77 -24.50
CA GLY A 108 10.61 -9.10 -24.41
C GLY A 108 9.49 -9.98 -23.86
N VAL A 109 9.84 -11.06 -23.15
CA VAL A 109 8.88 -11.97 -22.51
C VAL A 109 8.75 -11.61 -21.03
N GLU A 110 7.53 -11.42 -20.54
CA GLU A 110 7.24 -11.26 -19.10
C GLU A 110 7.61 -12.57 -18.39
N ALA A 111 8.74 -12.55 -17.68
CA ALA A 111 9.29 -13.70 -16.99
C ALA A 111 8.65 -13.88 -15.60
N SER A 112 8.26 -12.78 -14.95
CA SER A 112 7.54 -12.86 -13.67
C SER A 112 6.75 -11.60 -13.36
N ARG A 113 5.74 -11.77 -12.50
CA ARG A 113 4.96 -10.69 -11.92
C ARG A 113 4.73 -10.93 -10.43
N SER A 114 4.90 -9.91 -9.63
CA SER A 114 4.69 -9.97 -8.18
C SER A 114 4.15 -8.65 -7.65
N SER A 115 3.65 -8.64 -6.42
CA SER A 115 3.30 -7.41 -5.73
C SER A 115 4.01 -7.29 -4.39
N ASP A 116 4.21 -6.05 -3.96
CA ASP A 116 4.63 -5.68 -2.63
C ASP A 116 3.62 -4.69 -2.03
N LEU A 117 3.38 -4.81 -0.73
CA LEU A 117 2.73 -3.76 0.04
C LEU A 117 3.81 -2.96 0.78
N VAL A 118 3.86 -1.65 0.54
CA VAL A 118 4.78 -0.76 1.24
C VAL A 118 4.00 0.24 2.06
N ILE A 119 4.38 0.39 3.33
CA ILE A 119 3.68 1.27 4.27
C ILE A 119 4.59 2.42 4.65
N PHE A 120 4.06 3.64 4.55
CA PHE A 120 4.76 4.88 4.85
C PHE A 120 4.03 5.71 5.90
N THR A 121 4.81 6.37 6.73
CA THR A 121 4.38 7.55 7.50
C THR A 121 5.01 8.82 6.90
N VAL A 122 4.68 10.00 7.42
CA VAL A 122 5.32 11.26 7.04
C VAL A 122 5.98 11.90 8.26
N ARG A 123 7.28 12.19 8.15
CA ARG A 123 8.08 12.88 9.18
C ARG A 123 8.78 14.08 8.54
N GLY A 124 8.58 15.27 9.11
CA GLY A 124 9.17 16.51 8.56
C GLY A 124 8.76 16.80 7.11
N GLY A 125 7.56 16.38 6.70
CA GLY A 125 7.06 16.53 5.32
C GLY A 125 7.63 15.52 4.32
N ARG A 126 8.46 14.58 4.76
CA ARG A 126 9.06 13.54 3.90
C ARG A 126 8.43 12.17 4.18
N PRO A 127 8.17 11.35 3.14
CA PRO A 127 7.81 9.95 3.31
C PRO A 127 8.89 9.20 4.10
N HIS A 128 8.47 8.39 5.07
CA HIS A 128 9.34 7.50 5.81
C HIS A 128 8.74 6.10 5.77
N ARG A 129 9.45 5.16 5.17
CA ARG A 129 9.01 3.76 5.09
C ARG A 129 8.96 3.16 6.49
N LEU A 130 7.82 2.58 6.85
CA LEU A 130 7.66 1.81 8.08
C LEU A 130 7.99 0.34 7.84
N THR A 131 7.42 -0.24 6.79
CA THR A 131 7.63 -1.65 6.45
C THR A 131 7.35 -1.91 4.97
N ALA A 132 7.82 -3.06 4.48
CA ALA A 132 7.52 -3.59 3.17
C ALA A 132 7.24 -5.09 3.31
N LEU A 133 6.14 -5.55 2.71
CA LEU A 133 5.73 -6.95 2.71
C LEU A 133 5.84 -7.47 1.27
N PRO A 134 6.80 -8.38 0.98
CA PRO A 134 6.81 -9.05 -0.31
C PRO A 134 5.67 -10.06 -0.34
N ILE A 135 4.69 -9.84 -1.23
CA ILE A 135 3.49 -10.69 -1.33
C ILE A 135 3.72 -11.79 -2.37
N GLY A 136 4.61 -11.55 -3.34
CA GLY A 136 5.04 -12.52 -4.35
C GLY A 136 3.96 -12.86 -5.39
N THR A 137 2.71 -12.54 -5.12
CA THR A 137 1.55 -12.70 -6.01
C THR A 137 0.82 -11.37 -6.14
N PRO A 138 0.16 -11.12 -7.29
CA PRO A 138 -0.67 -9.94 -7.47
C PRO A 138 -1.74 -9.82 -6.37
N VAL A 139 -1.89 -8.62 -5.82
CA VAL A 139 -2.92 -8.30 -4.82
C VAL A 139 -4.23 -7.96 -5.52
N ASP A 140 -5.28 -8.70 -5.18
CA ASP A 140 -6.64 -8.46 -5.66
C ASP A 140 -7.44 -7.57 -4.71
N ASP A 141 -7.16 -7.67 -3.41
CA ASP A 141 -7.87 -6.93 -2.37
C ASP A 141 -6.95 -6.53 -1.20
N LEU A 142 -7.20 -5.35 -0.62
CA LEU A 142 -6.50 -4.80 0.53
C LEU A 142 -7.49 -4.13 1.48
N VAL A 143 -7.57 -4.63 2.71
CA VAL A 143 -8.44 -4.09 3.75
C VAL A 143 -7.64 -3.81 5.00
N VAL A 144 -7.78 -2.59 5.53
CA VAL A 144 -7.21 -2.23 6.83
C VAL A 144 -8.31 -1.94 7.84
N ARG A 145 -8.27 -2.67 8.95
CA ARG A 145 -9.27 -2.53 10.01
C ARG A 145 -8.66 -2.75 11.38
N ARG A 146 -8.75 -1.72 12.23
CA ARG A 146 -8.29 -1.77 13.63
C ARG A 146 -6.83 -2.25 13.77
N GLY A 147 -5.93 -1.71 12.94
CA GLY A 147 -4.50 -2.09 12.93
C GLY A 147 -4.20 -3.50 12.38
N VAL A 148 -5.17 -4.12 11.70
CA VAL A 148 -4.99 -5.37 10.95
C VAL A 148 -5.04 -5.06 9.47
N VAL A 149 -3.98 -5.43 8.77
CA VAL A 149 -3.89 -5.40 7.30
C VAL A 149 -4.27 -6.78 6.79
N THR A 150 -5.25 -6.86 5.90
CA THR A 150 -5.68 -8.10 5.23
C THR A 150 -5.45 -7.92 3.74
N LEU A 151 -4.72 -8.85 3.14
CA LEU A 151 -4.51 -8.92 1.70
C LEU A 151 -5.17 -10.19 1.16
N VAL A 152 -5.77 -10.08 -0.02
CA VAL A 152 -6.23 -11.21 -0.83
C VAL A 152 -5.39 -11.22 -2.10
N SER A 153 -4.79 -12.36 -2.44
CA SER A 153 -3.92 -12.46 -3.60
C SER A 153 -4.10 -13.76 -4.37
N GLY A 154 -3.85 -13.68 -5.68
CA GLY A 154 -3.79 -14.82 -6.58
C GLY A 154 -5.14 -15.47 -6.91
N PRO A 155 -5.14 -16.44 -7.85
CA PRO A 155 -6.37 -17.06 -8.37
C PRO A 155 -7.17 -17.79 -7.29
N ASP A 156 -6.48 -18.38 -6.30
CA ASP A 156 -7.09 -19.08 -5.18
C ASP A 156 -7.58 -18.14 -4.06
N ARG A 157 -7.41 -16.82 -4.24
CA ARG A 157 -7.77 -15.78 -3.27
C ARG A 157 -7.16 -16.05 -1.89
N ALA A 158 -5.87 -16.38 -1.86
CA ALA A 158 -5.12 -16.60 -0.64
C ALA A 158 -5.22 -15.36 0.25
N THR A 159 -5.66 -15.56 1.49
CA THR A 159 -5.85 -14.45 2.44
C THR A 159 -4.71 -14.43 3.44
N THR A 160 -3.97 -13.34 3.47
CA THR A 160 -2.88 -13.09 4.41
C THR A 160 -3.23 -11.93 5.32
N ARG A 161 -2.83 -12.02 6.59
CA ARG A 161 -3.19 -11.02 7.61
C ARG A 161 -1.99 -10.67 8.44
N TRP A 162 -1.79 -9.38 8.65
CA TRP A 162 -0.76 -8.86 9.53
C TRP A 162 -1.37 -7.91 10.54
N ARG A 163 -0.81 -7.94 11.75
CA ARG A 163 -1.17 -7.00 12.80
C ARG A 163 0.05 -6.17 13.14
N TRP A 164 -0.17 -4.88 13.35
CA TRP A 164 0.88 -4.03 13.88
C TRP A 164 1.28 -4.43 15.30
N ASP A 165 2.56 -4.71 15.48
CA ASP A 165 3.19 -4.88 16.79
C ASP A 165 3.93 -3.59 17.15
N ARG A 166 3.38 -2.85 18.12
CA ARG A 166 3.97 -1.60 18.62
C ARG A 166 5.36 -1.77 19.21
N ARG A 167 5.67 -2.93 19.81
CA ARG A 167 6.98 -3.18 20.43
C ARG A 167 8.05 -3.39 19.35
N ARG A 168 7.69 -4.10 18.28
CA ARG A 168 8.58 -4.37 17.15
C ARG A 168 8.57 -3.25 16.11
N GLN A 169 7.62 -2.33 16.20
CA GLN A 169 7.33 -1.32 15.18
C GLN A 169 7.26 -1.94 13.79
N ALA A 170 6.56 -3.08 13.71
CA ALA A 170 6.50 -3.89 12.50
C ALA A 170 5.14 -4.58 12.38
N LEU A 171 4.75 -4.90 11.15
CA LEU A 171 3.66 -5.81 10.87
C LEU A 171 4.13 -7.25 11.12
N VAL A 172 3.43 -7.96 11.99
CA VAL A 172 3.69 -9.38 12.29
C VAL A 172 2.57 -10.20 11.69
N GLU A 173 2.94 -11.23 10.94
CA GLU A 173 1.98 -12.16 10.34
C GLU A 173 1.13 -12.81 11.44
N ARG A 174 -0.18 -12.75 11.26
CA ARG A 174 -1.11 -13.54 12.06
C ARG A 174 -1.45 -14.77 11.26
N VAL A 175 -0.77 -15.87 11.60
CA VAL A 175 -1.26 -17.20 11.24
C VAL A 175 -2.62 -17.37 11.92
N ARG A 176 -3.65 -17.59 11.12
CA ARG A 176 -4.95 -18.10 11.56
C ARG A 176 -5.25 -19.33 10.76
#